data_AF-A0A2V5YLP8-F1
#
_entry.id   AF-A0A2V5YLP8-F1
#
_cell.length_a   1.000
_cell.length_b   1.000
_cell.length_c   1.000
_cell.angle_alpha   90.00
_cell.angle_beta   90.00
_cell.angle_gamma   90.00
#
_symmetry.space_group_name_H-M   'P 1'
#
loop_
_entity.id
_entity.type
_entity.pdbx_description
1 polymer ?
#
loop_
_entity_poly.entity_id
_entity_poly.type
_entity_poly.pdbx_seq_one_letter_code
_entity_poly.pdbx_strand_id
1 'polypeptide(L)'
;FSWDGERTLFRDLRLRHQTGQIRADLLNAPEDFRLNVESTIAPEAVGTIAPPELNQFLRQWEWQRPPAIRLAIRGQNHNPETWKGEGTLILGRTRFRGTWMNSADAKIHFADGALSCEELHVSRSEGTGTGSFTYDFKKHEVRISNIRSSLNPAEVIFWIDPKV
;
A
#
# COMPACT_ATOMS: atom_id res chain seq x y z
N PHE A 1 1.00 18.38 17.95
CA PHE A 1 0.11 18.95 16.92
C PHE A 1 0.30 20.45 16.88
N SER A 2 0.29 21.07 15.70
CA SER A 2 0.34 22.52 15.49
C SER A 2 -0.54 22.89 14.30
N TRP A 3 -1.27 23.98 14.41
CA TRP A 3 -2.11 24.52 13.35
C TRP A 3 -2.17 26.04 13.43
N ASP A 4 -2.08 26.72 12.30
CA ASP A 4 -2.09 28.19 12.22
C ASP A 4 -3.17 28.75 11.28
N GLY A 5 -4.13 27.91 10.86
CA GLY A 5 -5.15 28.27 9.88
C GLY A 5 -4.86 27.72 8.49
N GLU A 6 -3.58 27.65 8.09
CA GLU A 6 -3.17 27.23 6.74
C GLU A 6 -2.33 25.94 6.77
N ARG A 7 -1.47 25.81 7.78
CA ARG A 7 -0.52 24.72 7.92
C ARG A 7 -0.92 23.83 9.07
N THR A 8 -0.90 22.53 8.84
CA THR A 8 -1.18 21.51 9.84
C THR A 8 0.04 20.61 10.00
N LEU A 9 0.50 20.45 11.24
CA LEU A 9 1.61 19.57 11.58
C LEU A 9 1.20 18.60 12.69
N PHE A 10 1.21 17.30 12.36
CA PHE A 10 1.22 16.21 13.31
C PHE A 10 2.61 15.60 13.34
N ARG A 11 3.15 15.42 14.55
CA ARG A 11 4.43 14.74 14.79
C ARG A 11 4.23 13.67 15.85
N ASP A 12 4.90 12.54 15.66
CA ASP A 12 4.82 11.35 16.53
C ASP A 12 3.35 10.95 16.80
N LEU A 13 2.50 11.00 15.77
CA LEU A 13 1.16 10.44 15.87
C LEU A 13 1.30 8.95 16.10
N ARG A 14 0.79 8.44 17.22
CA ARG A 14 0.87 7.03 17.57
C ARG A 14 -0.51 6.48 17.88
N LEU A 15 -1.00 5.62 17.00
CA LEU A 15 -2.21 4.85 17.22
C LEU A 15 -1.81 3.42 17.57
N ARG A 16 -2.28 2.93 18.72
CA ARG A 16 -2.08 1.54 19.16
C ARG A 16 -3.41 0.81 19.12
N HIS A 17 -3.37 -0.42 18.62
CA HIS A 17 -4.49 -1.34 18.58
C HIS A 17 -4.00 -2.73 18.97
N GLN A 18 -4.92 -3.63 19.34
CA GLN A 18 -4.55 -5.02 19.69
C GLN A 18 -3.85 -5.77 18.53
N THR A 19 -4.07 -5.35 17.29
CA THR A 19 -3.44 -5.95 16.10
C THR A 19 -2.13 -5.28 15.67
N GLY A 20 -1.70 -4.18 16.31
CA GLY A 20 -0.47 -3.49 15.94
C GLY A 20 -0.48 -2.00 16.23
N GLN A 21 0.37 -1.24 15.53
CA GLN A 21 0.46 0.20 15.71
C GLN A 21 0.63 0.93 14.37
N ILE A 22 0.21 2.19 14.34
CA ILE A 22 0.56 3.16 13.31
C ILE A 22 1.38 4.26 13.98
N ARG A 23 2.48 4.63 13.34
CA ARG A 23 3.27 5.83 13.63
C ARG A 23 3.25 6.72 12.40
N ALA A 24 2.96 8.00 12.59
CA ALA A 24 2.94 8.93 11.48
C ALA A 24 3.43 10.34 11.84
N ASP A 25 4.09 10.96 10.88
CA ASP A 25 4.32 12.40 10.84
C ASP A 25 3.61 12.94 9.60
N LEU A 26 2.85 14.02 9.76
CA LEU A 26 2.11 14.67 8.68
C LEU A 26 2.37 16.17 8.72
N LEU A 27 2.87 16.71 7.62
CA LEU A 27 2.84 18.13 7.31
C LEU A 27 1.87 18.34 6.15
N ASN A 28 0.92 19.23 6.33
CA ASN A 28 0.05 19.71 5.27
C ASN A 28 0.11 21.25 5.26
N ALA A 29 0.77 21.83 4.28
CA ALA A 29 0.94 23.26 4.11
C ALA A 29 0.73 23.64 2.63
N PRO A 30 0.50 24.92 2.30
CA PRO A 30 0.42 25.37 0.91
C PRO A 30 1.68 24.94 0.13
N GLU A 31 1.49 24.16 -0.95
CA GLU A 31 2.55 23.61 -1.80
C GLU A 31 3.59 22.71 -1.10
N ASP A 32 3.35 22.28 0.14
CA ASP A 32 4.23 21.36 0.89
C ASP A 32 3.39 20.35 1.69
N PHE A 33 3.26 19.15 1.12
CA PHE A 33 2.69 17.98 1.77
C PHE A 33 3.80 16.98 2.09
N ARG A 34 3.83 16.47 3.32
CA ARG A 34 4.75 15.39 3.73
C ARG A 34 4.05 14.40 4.62
N LEU A 35 4.25 13.12 4.36
CA LEU A 35 3.69 12.03 5.13
C LEU A 35 4.76 10.96 5.32
N ASN A 36 5.16 10.74 6.56
CA ASN A 36 5.90 9.53 6.95
C ASN A 36 4.94 8.62 7.70
N VAL A 37 4.86 7.36 7.31
CA VAL A 37 4.01 6.35 7.95
C VAL A 37 4.80 5.07 8.15
N GLU A 38 4.73 4.54 9.36
CA GLU A 38 5.08 3.16 9.67
C GLU A 38 3.85 2.48 10.27
N SER A 39 3.44 1.36 9.71
CA SER A 39 2.25 0.62 10.15
C SER A 39 2.56 -0.86 10.29
N THR A 40 2.06 -1.44 11.36
CA THR A 40 1.99 -2.90 11.59
C THR A 40 0.58 -3.34 11.98
N ILE A 41 -0.43 -2.49 11.78
CA ILE A 41 -1.81 -2.77 12.19
C ILE A 41 -2.49 -3.67 11.15
N ALA A 42 -3.37 -4.56 11.60
CA ALA A 42 -4.27 -5.27 10.69
C ALA A 42 -5.21 -4.24 10.02
N PRO A 43 -5.28 -4.16 8.67
CA PRO A 43 -6.05 -3.12 7.98
C PRO A 43 -7.55 -3.12 8.31
N GLU A 44 -8.12 -4.25 8.76
CA GLU A 44 -9.52 -4.31 9.22
C GLU A 44 -9.78 -3.39 10.41
N ALA A 45 -8.75 -3.14 11.24
CA ALA A 45 -8.87 -2.28 12.42
C ALA A 45 -9.11 -0.80 12.08
N VAL A 46 -8.78 -0.37 10.87
CA VAL A 46 -9.00 1.00 10.39
C VAL A 46 -10.16 1.11 9.39
N GLY A 47 -10.81 0.00 9.04
CA GLY A 47 -11.86 -0.03 8.01
C GLY A 47 -13.09 0.84 8.33
N THR A 48 -13.38 1.11 9.61
CA THR A 48 -14.52 1.95 10.02
C THR A 48 -14.26 3.45 9.86
N ILE A 49 -13.00 3.86 9.81
CA ILE A 49 -12.57 5.26 9.65
C ILE A 49 -11.92 5.53 8.28
N ALA A 50 -11.71 4.49 7.49
CA ALA A 50 -11.18 4.58 6.13
C ALA A 50 -12.23 5.19 5.17
N PRO A 51 -11.80 5.96 4.16
CA PRO A 51 -12.66 6.36 3.05
C PRO A 51 -13.36 5.16 2.39
N PRO A 52 -14.60 5.31 1.86
CA PRO A 52 -15.38 4.20 1.32
C PRO A 52 -14.65 3.35 0.27
N GLU A 53 -13.94 3.98 -0.66
CA GLU A 53 -13.20 3.30 -1.73
C GLU A 53 -12.04 2.48 -1.14
N LEU A 54 -11.31 3.05 -0.17
CA LEU A 54 -10.25 2.34 0.54
C LEU A 54 -10.83 1.18 1.34
N ASN A 55 -11.95 1.37 2.04
CA ASN A 55 -12.61 0.31 2.79
C ASN A 55 -13.06 -0.84 1.87
N GLN A 56 -13.61 -0.51 0.69
CA GLN A 56 -13.99 -1.52 -0.30
C GLN A 56 -12.78 -2.32 -0.78
N PHE A 57 -11.65 -1.66 -1.04
CA PHE A 57 -10.40 -2.33 -1.38
C PHE A 57 -9.92 -3.23 -0.23
N LEU A 58 -9.86 -2.72 1.00
CA LEU A 58 -9.39 -3.47 2.17
C LEU A 58 -10.23 -4.73 2.45
N ARG A 59 -11.54 -4.70 2.16
CA ARG A 59 -12.43 -5.87 2.28
C ARG A 59 -12.13 -6.99 1.30
N GLN A 60 -11.34 -6.74 0.25
CA GLN A 60 -10.86 -7.79 -0.66
C GLN A 60 -9.72 -8.60 -0.04
N TRP A 61 -9.19 -8.17 1.10
CA TRP A 61 -8.08 -8.80 1.78
C TRP A 61 -8.52 -9.47 3.07
N GLU A 62 -7.85 -10.56 3.42
CA GLU A 62 -7.95 -11.17 4.73
C GLU A 62 -6.56 -11.46 5.28
N TRP A 63 -6.34 -11.05 6.52
CA TRP A 63 -5.00 -10.95 7.08
C TRP A 63 -4.83 -11.96 8.20
N GLN A 64 -4.04 -13.02 7.97
CA GLN A 64 -3.66 -13.91 9.08
C GLN A 64 -2.59 -13.26 9.95
N ARG A 65 -1.74 -12.44 9.34
CA ARG A 65 -0.81 -11.56 10.03
C ARG A 65 -0.92 -10.14 9.45
N PRO A 66 -0.88 -9.11 10.30
CA PRO A 66 -0.81 -7.73 9.84
C PRO A 66 0.35 -7.50 8.86
N PRO A 67 0.16 -6.65 7.84
CA PRO A 67 1.25 -6.21 6.99
C PRO A 67 2.19 -5.26 7.75
N ALA A 68 3.45 -5.23 7.36
CA ALA A 68 4.36 -4.15 7.72
C ALA A 68 4.50 -3.20 6.54
N ILE A 69 4.17 -1.93 6.75
CA ILE A 69 4.20 -0.88 5.74
C ILE A 69 5.07 0.25 6.25
N ARG A 70 5.98 0.73 5.41
CA ARG A 70 6.76 1.95 5.67
C ARG A 70 6.71 2.81 4.43
N LEU A 71 6.34 4.07 4.59
CA LEU A 71 6.24 5.04 3.49
C LEU A 71 6.83 6.38 3.96
N ALA A 72 7.57 7.03 3.07
CA ALA A 72 8.03 8.41 3.21
C ALA A 72 7.68 9.16 1.92
N ILE A 73 6.69 10.04 2.02
CA ILE A 73 6.06 10.72 0.88
C ILE A 73 6.19 12.23 1.07
N ARG A 74 6.47 12.93 -0.04
CA ARG A 74 6.38 14.38 -0.17
C ARG A 74 5.60 14.73 -1.44
N GLY A 75 4.91 15.85 -1.46
CA GLY A 75 4.15 16.32 -2.62
C GLY A 75 3.81 17.79 -2.49
N GLN A 76 3.15 18.34 -3.51
CA GLN A 76 2.62 19.71 -3.45
C GLN A 76 1.35 19.77 -2.58
N ASN A 77 0.58 18.70 -2.58
CA ASN A 77 -0.68 18.58 -1.85
C ASN A 77 -1.03 17.09 -1.63
N HIS A 78 -2.25 16.82 -1.19
CA HIS A 78 -2.74 15.47 -0.93
C HIS A 78 -3.09 14.66 -2.22
N ASN A 79 -2.92 15.23 -3.41
CA ASN A 79 -3.11 14.52 -4.68
C ASN A 79 -1.90 13.60 -4.97
N PRO A 80 -2.11 12.28 -5.07
CA PRO A 80 -1.07 11.31 -5.39
C PRO A 80 -0.28 11.58 -6.68
N GLU A 81 -0.87 12.29 -7.64
CA GLU A 81 -0.17 12.67 -8.89
C GLU A 81 1.05 13.58 -8.66
N THR A 82 1.12 14.25 -7.51
CA THR A 82 2.23 15.15 -7.14
C THR A 82 3.25 14.47 -6.24
N TRP A 83 2.96 13.24 -5.78
CA TRP A 83 3.75 12.58 -4.76
C TRP A 83 5.08 12.08 -5.31
N LYS A 84 6.11 12.24 -4.48
CA LYS A 84 7.43 11.67 -4.61
C LYS A 84 7.80 10.98 -3.31
N GLY A 85 8.34 9.79 -3.36
CA GLY A 85 8.60 9.06 -2.14
C GLY A 85 8.96 7.62 -2.34
N GLU A 86 9.30 6.99 -1.24
CA GLU A 86 9.76 5.61 -1.21
C GLU A 86 9.13 4.87 -0.03
N GLY A 87 9.18 3.55 -0.09
CA GLY A 87 8.70 2.72 0.99
C GLY A 87 8.93 1.24 0.77
N THR A 88 8.39 0.47 1.70
CA THR A 88 8.45 -1.00 1.68
C THR A 88 7.13 -1.58 2.14
N LEU A 89 6.72 -2.66 1.50
CA LEU A 89 5.58 -3.48 1.87
C LEU A 89 6.08 -4.89 2.20
N ILE A 90 5.68 -5.43 3.35
CA ILE A 90 5.91 -6.82 3.71
C ILE A 90 4.59 -7.42 4.18
N LEU A 91 4.19 -8.50 3.52
CA LEU A 91 3.00 -9.28 3.81
C LEU A 91 3.42 -10.64 4.35
N GLY A 92 2.85 -11.01 5.50
CA GLY A 92 2.83 -12.40 5.93
C GLY A 92 1.76 -13.19 5.18
N ARG A 93 1.35 -14.32 5.74
CA ARG A 93 0.27 -15.13 5.16
C ARG A 93 -1.01 -14.30 5.08
N THR A 94 -1.48 -14.09 3.86
CA THR A 94 -2.60 -13.19 3.55
C THR A 94 -3.39 -13.74 2.38
N ARG A 95 -4.65 -13.35 2.26
CA ARG A 95 -5.53 -13.74 1.17
C ARG A 95 -6.01 -12.48 0.46
N PHE A 96 -5.86 -12.44 -0.85
CA PHE A 96 -6.41 -11.38 -1.68
C PHE A 96 -7.40 -11.98 -2.67
N ARG A 97 -8.63 -11.47 -2.67
CA ARG A 97 -9.74 -11.92 -3.53
C ARG A 97 -9.94 -13.44 -3.49
N GLY A 98 -9.89 -14.01 -2.29
CA GLY A 98 -10.09 -15.45 -2.07
C GLY A 98 -8.85 -16.32 -2.29
N THR A 99 -7.76 -15.77 -2.83
CA THR A 99 -6.58 -16.54 -3.19
C THR A 99 -5.40 -16.25 -2.26
N TRP A 100 -4.82 -17.30 -1.67
CA TRP A 100 -3.79 -17.22 -0.63
C TRP A 100 -2.40 -16.86 -1.16
N MET A 101 -1.66 -16.10 -0.36
CA MET A 101 -0.23 -15.87 -0.43
C MET A 101 0.40 -16.32 0.89
N ASN A 102 1.53 -17.02 0.85
CA ASN A 102 2.29 -17.36 2.05
C ASN A 102 3.08 -16.13 2.56
N SER A 103 3.61 -15.35 1.63
CA SER A 103 4.22 -14.04 1.88
C SER A 103 4.29 -13.23 0.60
N ALA A 104 4.44 -11.92 0.74
CA ALA A 104 4.84 -11.05 -0.35
C ALA A 104 5.68 -9.88 0.18
N ASP A 105 6.58 -9.36 -0.64
CA ASP A 105 7.37 -8.18 -0.33
C ASP A 105 7.62 -7.34 -1.59
N ALA A 106 7.70 -6.03 -1.43
CA ALA A 106 7.95 -5.09 -2.51
C ALA A 106 8.56 -3.78 -2.00
N LYS A 107 9.34 -3.13 -2.86
CA LYS A 107 9.70 -1.72 -2.70
C LYS A 107 8.59 -0.87 -3.30
N ILE A 108 8.27 0.23 -2.63
CA ILE A 108 7.27 1.19 -3.06
C ILE A 108 8.00 2.42 -3.55
N HIS A 109 7.67 2.90 -4.75
CA HIS A 109 8.20 4.14 -5.29
C HIS A 109 7.07 5.02 -5.82
N PHE A 110 7.05 6.28 -5.39
CA PHE A 110 6.18 7.31 -5.94
C PHE A 110 7.04 8.27 -6.76
N ALA A 111 6.74 8.39 -8.05
CA ALA A 111 7.35 9.37 -8.93
C ALA A 111 6.48 9.59 -10.17
N ASP A 112 6.63 10.75 -10.79
CA ASP A 112 6.05 11.07 -12.10
C ASP A 112 4.52 10.90 -12.20
N GLY A 113 3.82 11.00 -11.07
CA GLY A 113 2.38 10.78 -10.97
C GLY A 113 1.97 9.31 -11.03
N ALA A 114 2.85 8.41 -10.61
CA ALA A 114 2.60 6.98 -10.53
C ALA A 114 3.09 6.38 -9.20
N LEU A 115 2.48 5.25 -8.85
CA LEU A 115 2.92 4.35 -7.78
C LEU A 115 3.49 3.08 -8.43
N SER A 116 4.75 2.77 -8.14
CA SER A 116 5.40 1.52 -8.53
C SER A 116 5.60 0.62 -7.32
N CYS A 117 5.17 -0.63 -7.45
CA CYS A 117 5.61 -1.73 -6.60
C CYS A 117 6.71 -2.47 -7.35
N GLU A 118 7.95 -2.22 -6.93
CA GLU A 118 9.17 -2.70 -7.56
C GLU A 118 9.72 -3.91 -6.82
N GLU A 119 10.38 -4.80 -7.58
CA GLU A 119 10.99 -6.01 -7.03
C GLU A 119 9.97 -6.83 -6.22
N LEU A 120 8.71 -6.84 -6.66
CA LEU A 120 7.66 -7.63 -6.04
C LEU A 120 8.10 -9.09 -6.05
N HIS A 121 8.06 -9.71 -4.89
CA HIS A 121 8.26 -11.13 -4.71
C HIS A 121 7.07 -11.70 -3.93
N VAL A 122 6.48 -12.77 -4.46
CA VAL A 122 5.32 -13.46 -3.87
C VAL A 122 5.65 -14.93 -3.73
N SER A 123 5.42 -15.49 -2.54
CA SER A 123 5.57 -16.91 -2.26
C SER A 123 4.22 -17.57 -2.02
N ARG A 124 4.04 -18.76 -2.61
CA ARG A 124 2.92 -19.66 -2.38
C ARG A 124 3.41 -21.09 -2.24
N SER A 125 2.51 -21.99 -1.86
CA SER A 125 2.87 -23.40 -1.65
C SER A 125 3.27 -24.09 -2.96
N GLU A 126 2.69 -23.68 -4.08
CA GLU A 126 2.99 -24.24 -5.40
C GLU A 126 4.20 -23.60 -6.10
N GLY A 127 4.68 -22.44 -5.64
CA GLY A 127 5.75 -21.73 -6.32
C GLY A 127 5.92 -20.27 -5.90
N THR A 128 6.60 -19.51 -6.75
CA THR A 128 6.93 -18.10 -6.53
C THR A 128 6.62 -17.25 -7.74
N GLY A 129 6.26 -16.00 -7.52
CA GLY A 129 6.12 -14.97 -8.55
C GLY A 129 7.03 -13.78 -8.25
N THR A 130 7.63 -13.21 -9.29
CA THR A 130 8.43 -11.99 -9.22
C THR A 130 8.06 -11.02 -10.33
N GLY A 131 8.26 -9.72 -10.12
CA GLY A 131 8.15 -8.70 -11.15
C GLY A 131 7.94 -7.31 -10.57
N SER A 132 7.39 -6.41 -11.37
CA SER A 132 6.98 -5.08 -10.90
C SER A 132 5.63 -4.71 -11.49
N PHE A 133 4.87 -3.87 -10.79
CA PHE A 133 3.71 -3.22 -11.37
C PHE A 133 3.69 -1.73 -11.03
N THR A 134 3.16 -0.93 -11.95
CA THR A 134 3.04 0.51 -11.82
C THR A 134 1.59 0.91 -12.10
N TYR A 135 1.01 1.71 -11.22
CA TYR A 135 -0.27 2.38 -11.45
C TYR A 135 -0.02 3.86 -11.74
N ASP A 136 -0.37 4.29 -12.94
CA ASP A 136 -0.31 5.69 -13.37
C ASP A 136 -1.61 6.40 -12.93
N PHE A 137 -1.51 7.32 -11.97
CA PHE A 137 -2.67 8.02 -11.42
C PHE A 137 -3.35 8.92 -12.46
N LYS A 138 -2.61 9.45 -13.43
CA LYS A 138 -3.12 10.37 -14.46
C LYS A 138 -3.86 9.64 -15.57
N LYS A 139 -3.33 8.47 -15.96
CA LYS A 139 -3.88 7.67 -17.06
C LYS A 139 -4.85 6.59 -16.59
N HIS A 140 -4.89 6.33 -15.28
CA HIS A 140 -5.61 5.21 -14.70
C HIS A 140 -5.22 3.86 -15.34
N GLU A 141 -3.93 3.69 -15.62
CA GLU A 141 -3.37 2.53 -16.31
C GLU A 141 -2.53 1.70 -15.33
N VAL A 142 -2.68 0.38 -15.36
CA VAL A 142 -1.77 -0.56 -14.69
C VAL A 142 -0.80 -1.11 -15.72
N ARG A 143 0.49 -1.01 -15.44
CA ARG A 143 1.56 -1.64 -16.23
C ARG A 143 2.23 -2.70 -15.38
N ILE A 144 2.46 -3.85 -15.99
CA ILE A 144 3.13 -4.98 -15.34
C ILE A 144 4.37 -5.30 -16.17
N SER A 145 5.52 -5.49 -15.53
CA SER A 145 6.79 -5.73 -16.21
C SER A 145 7.63 -6.77 -15.50
N ASN A 146 8.55 -7.37 -16.26
CA ASN A 146 9.55 -8.33 -15.76
C ASN A 146 8.96 -9.50 -14.95
N ILE A 147 7.77 -9.96 -15.34
CA ILE A 147 7.10 -11.05 -14.61
C ILE A 147 7.81 -12.37 -14.88
N ARG A 148 8.21 -13.03 -13.81
CA ARG A 148 8.66 -14.43 -13.82
C ARG A 148 7.92 -15.18 -12.72
N SER A 149 7.21 -16.23 -13.09
CA SER A 149 6.31 -16.92 -12.17
C SER A 149 6.28 -18.42 -12.44
N SER A 150 6.26 -19.20 -11.37
CA SER A 150 5.86 -20.62 -11.36
C SER A 150 4.48 -20.84 -10.74
N LEU A 151 3.76 -19.76 -10.42
CA LEU A 151 2.43 -19.81 -9.82
C LEU A 151 1.41 -20.36 -10.81
N ASN A 152 0.41 -21.09 -10.30
CA ASN A 152 -0.68 -21.60 -11.12
C ASN A 152 -1.51 -20.43 -11.69
N PRO A 153 -1.54 -20.20 -13.01
CA PRO A 153 -2.25 -19.08 -13.60
C PRO A 153 -3.75 -19.05 -13.25
N ALA A 154 -4.40 -20.21 -13.15
CA ALA A 154 -5.83 -20.31 -12.81
C ALA A 154 -6.14 -19.81 -11.39
N GLU A 155 -5.16 -19.87 -10.49
CA GLU A 155 -5.31 -19.40 -9.11
C GLU A 155 -5.05 -17.88 -9.01
N VAL A 156 -4.02 -17.40 -9.70
CA VAL A 156 -3.55 -16.01 -9.53
C VAL A 156 -4.22 -15.01 -10.46
N ILE A 157 -5.00 -15.45 -11.44
CA ILE A 157 -5.75 -14.57 -12.36
C ILE A 157 -6.67 -13.60 -11.61
N PHE A 158 -7.25 -14.05 -10.48
CA PHE A 158 -8.14 -13.24 -9.64
C PHE A 158 -7.44 -12.05 -8.97
N TRP A 159 -6.11 -12.10 -8.80
CA TRP A 159 -5.34 -10.96 -8.31
C TRP A 159 -5.33 -9.80 -9.31
N ILE A 160 -5.49 -10.10 -10.60
CA ILE A 160 -5.54 -9.10 -11.67
C ILE A 160 -6.99 -8.63 -11.83
N ASP A 161 -7.90 -9.54 -12.18
CA ASP A 161 -9.31 -9.25 -12.42
C ASP A 161 -10.20 -10.23 -11.64
N PRO A 162 -11.08 -9.74 -10.74
CA PRO A 162 -11.91 -10.62 -9.93
C PRO A 162 -13.06 -11.27 -10.72
N LYS A 163 -13.27 -10.90 -11.99
CA LYS A 163 -14.42 -11.32 -12.80
C LYS A 163 -14.08 -12.32 -13.91
N VAL A 164 -12.82 -12.75 -14.00
CA VAL A 164 -12.37 -13.75 -14.99
C VAL A 164 -12.84 -15.14 -14.60
#